data_AF-K9AIW6-F1
#
_entry.id   AF-K9AIW6-F1
#
_cell.length_a   1.000
_cell.length_b   1.000
_cell.length_c   1.000
_cell.angle_alpha   90.00
_cell.angle_beta   90.00
_cell.angle_gamma   90.00
#
_symmetry.space_group_name_H-M   'P 1'
#
loop_
_entity.id
_entity.type
_entity.pdbx_description
1 polymer ?
#
loop_
_entity_poly.entity_id
_entity_poly.type
_entity_poly.pdbx_seq_one_letter_code
_entity_poly.pdbx_strand_id
1 'polypeptide(L)'
;MIVLDAPDAGELARFYGDLLDWQVRVDDDGTWAEITSDSWPPICFQQVEDYHAPSWPSQEHPQQMHIDVMVDDLDAAEAQVIELGAGKAAVQPGETFRVFLDPAGHPFCLCVS
;
A
#
# COMPACT_ATOMS: atom_id res chain seq x y z
N MET A 1 -14.67 -1.00 6.34
CA MET A 1 -13.40 -0.34 6.68
C MET A 1 -12.39 -1.43 6.98
N ILE A 2 -11.18 -1.26 6.48
CA ILE A 2 -10.01 -2.08 6.79
C ILE A 2 -8.97 -1.18 7.46
N VAL A 3 -8.18 -1.71 8.38
CA VAL A 3 -7.13 -0.97 9.07
C VAL A 3 -5.80 -1.68 8.84
N LEU A 4 -4.78 -0.93 8.43
CA LEU A 4 -3.41 -1.42 8.25
C LEU A 4 -2.50 -0.82 9.31
N ASP A 5 -1.69 -1.66 9.94
CA ASP A 5 -0.67 -1.20 10.88
C ASP A 5 0.51 -0.62 10.10
N ALA A 6 1.07 0.50 10.56
CA ALA A 6 2.20 1.16 9.90
C ALA A 6 3.13 1.79 10.94
N PRO A 7 4.43 1.98 10.63
CA PRO A 7 5.31 2.76 11.49
C PRO A 7 5.01 4.27 11.42
N ASP A 8 4.47 4.74 10.29
CA ASP A 8 3.95 6.11 10.11
C ASP A 8 2.60 6.01 9.37
N ALA A 9 1.51 6.28 10.09
CA ALA A 9 0.16 6.20 9.52
C ALA A 9 -0.10 7.28 8.47
N GLY A 10 0.48 8.47 8.66
CA GLY A 10 0.28 9.60 7.76
C GLY A 10 1.04 9.44 6.44
N GLU A 11 2.26 8.91 6.46
CA GLU A 11 3.01 8.55 5.25
C GLU A 11 2.24 7.54 4.42
N LEU A 12 1.76 6.47 5.07
CA LEU A 12 1.04 5.41 4.37
C LEU A 12 -0.30 5.90 3.79
N ALA A 13 -1.01 6.75 4.52
CA ALA A 13 -2.25 7.36 4.04
C ALA A 13 -2.03 8.27 2.83
N ARG A 14 -0.95 9.07 2.81
CA ARG A 14 -0.62 9.90 1.64
C ARG A 14 -0.25 9.03 0.44
N PHE A 15 0.56 8.00 0.65
CA PHE A 15 0.92 7.06 -0.40
C PHE A 15 -0.31 6.44 -1.08
N TYR A 16 -1.23 5.85 -0.31
CA TYR A 16 -2.43 5.25 -0.89
C TYR A 16 -3.45 6.29 -1.38
N GLY A 17 -3.49 7.47 -0.77
CA GLY A 17 -4.31 8.59 -1.23
C GLY A 17 -3.91 9.05 -2.63
N ASP A 18 -2.60 9.22 -2.86
CA ASP A 18 -2.05 9.59 -4.16
C ASP A 18 -2.19 8.43 -5.17
N LEU A 19 -1.96 7.18 -4.75
CA LEU A 19 -2.08 5.99 -5.59
C LEU A 19 -3.50 5.77 -6.13
N LEU A 20 -4.51 6.00 -5.29
CA LEU A 20 -5.92 5.72 -5.61
C LEU A 20 -6.72 6.97 -5.98
N ASP A 21 -6.12 8.16 -5.91
CA ASP A 21 -6.77 9.47 -6.04
C ASP A 21 -7.91 9.64 -5.01
N TRP A 22 -7.63 9.30 -3.74
CA TRP A 22 -8.59 9.33 -2.63
C TRP A 22 -8.27 10.43 -1.63
N GLN A 23 -9.30 10.92 -0.92
CA GLN A 23 -9.14 11.99 0.06
C GLN A 23 -8.44 11.47 1.30
N VAL A 24 -7.35 12.14 1.70
CA VAL A 24 -6.56 11.81 2.89
C VAL A 24 -6.99 12.64 4.08
N ARG A 25 -7.14 11.99 5.23
CA ARG A 25 -7.26 12.64 6.54
C ARG A 25 -6.30 11.99 7.52
N VAL A 26 -5.60 12.82 8.29
CA VAL A 26 -4.73 12.39 9.39
C VAL A 26 -5.23 13.08 10.64
N ASP A 27 -5.34 12.35 11.75
CA ASP A 27 -5.75 12.93 13.03
C ASP A 27 -4.63 13.79 13.63
N ASP A 28 -4.99 14.68 14.56
CA ASP A 28 -4.10 15.73 15.07
C ASP A 28 -2.81 15.20 15.73
N ASP A 29 -2.86 13.99 16.32
CA ASP A 29 -1.70 13.35 16.94
C ASP A 29 -0.88 12.47 15.98
N GLY A 30 -1.33 12.33 14.72
CA GLY A 30 -0.65 11.56 13.68
C GLY A 30 -0.74 10.04 13.83
N THR A 31 -1.37 9.52 14.89
CA THR A 31 -1.39 8.08 15.19
C THR A 31 -2.45 7.31 14.41
N TRP A 32 -3.38 8.04 13.77
CA TRP A 32 -4.43 7.49 12.93
C TRP A 32 -4.56 8.31 11.65
N ALA A 33 -4.77 7.62 10.54
CA ALA A 33 -5.09 8.23 9.27
C ALA A 33 -6.10 7.39 8.49
N GLU A 34 -6.82 8.01 7.57
CA GLU A 34 -7.79 7.35 6.71
C GLU A 34 -7.76 7.95 5.31
N ILE A 35 -8.01 7.10 4.31
CA ILE A 35 -8.35 7.52 2.96
C ILE A 35 -9.79 7.13 2.64
N THR A 36 -10.50 8.02 1.95
CA THR A 36 -11.93 7.87 1.70
C THR A 36 -12.26 8.08 0.22
N SER A 37 -13.28 7.35 -0.24
CA SER A 37 -13.91 7.52 -1.55
C SER A 37 -15.43 7.36 -1.43
N ASP A 38 -16.16 7.81 -2.45
CA ASP A 38 -17.62 7.70 -2.48
C ASP A 38 -18.11 6.27 -2.79
N SER A 39 -17.25 5.43 -3.33
CA SER A 39 -17.61 4.11 -3.90
C SER A 39 -17.10 2.92 -3.10
N TRP A 40 -16.23 3.13 -2.11
CA TRP A 40 -15.62 2.06 -1.34
C TRP A 40 -15.54 2.38 0.15
N PRO A 41 -15.62 1.38 1.04
CA PRO A 41 -15.34 1.59 2.46
C PRO A 41 -13.94 2.18 2.67
N PRO A 42 -13.74 3.05 3.68
CA PRO A 42 -12.44 3.65 3.96
C PRO A 42 -11.35 2.60 4.22
N ILE A 43 -10.12 2.96 3.85
CA ILE A 43 -8.89 2.29 4.30
C ILE A 43 -8.28 3.19 5.36
N CYS A 44 -8.01 2.62 6.53
CA CYS A 44 -7.41 3.32 7.65
C CYS A 44 -6.03 2.78 7.95
N PHE A 45 -5.23 3.60 8.62
CA PHE A 45 -3.85 3.33 8.95
C PHE A 45 -3.64 3.67 10.42
N GLN A 46 -3.07 2.72 11.16
CA GLN A 46 -2.80 2.86 12.58
C GLN A 46 -1.29 2.84 12.81
N GLN A 47 -0.79 3.84 13.53
CA GLN A 47 0.63 3.89 13.89
C GLN A 47 0.96 2.86 14.97
N VAL A 48 2.02 2.09 14.77
CA VAL A 48 2.53 1.06 15.70
C VAL A 48 4.00 1.32 15.97
N GLU A 49 4.37 1.51 17.25
CA GLU A 49 5.72 1.87 17.68
C GLU A 49 6.76 0.75 17.39
N ASP A 50 6.42 -0.50 17.71
CA ASP A 50 7.24 -1.68 17.44
C ASP A 50 6.76 -2.41 16.18
N TYR A 51 6.58 -1.68 15.08
CA TYR A 51 6.09 -2.25 13.84
C TYR A 51 7.09 -3.24 13.22
N HIS A 52 6.59 -4.42 12.84
CA HIS A 52 7.35 -5.45 12.13
C HIS A 52 6.75 -5.68 10.75
N ALA A 53 7.45 -5.20 9.72
CA ALA A 53 7.02 -5.34 8.34
C ALA A 53 6.88 -6.81 7.90
N PRO A 54 5.90 -7.15 7.04
CA PRO A 54 5.90 -8.43 6.37
C PRO A 54 7.12 -8.55 5.43
N SER A 55 7.58 -9.77 5.24
CA SER A 55 8.75 -10.10 4.43
C SER A 55 8.33 -10.87 3.19
N TRP A 56 7.95 -10.19 2.12
CA TRP A 56 7.63 -10.87 0.86
C TRP A 56 8.90 -11.45 0.19
N PRO A 57 8.90 -12.70 -0.31
CA PRO A 57 7.82 -13.71 -0.29
C PRO A 57 7.94 -14.72 0.87
N SER A 58 8.79 -14.46 1.85
CA SER A 58 9.02 -15.33 3.01
C SER A 58 7.74 -15.56 3.82
N GLN A 59 7.69 -16.70 4.50
CA GLN A 59 6.62 -17.07 5.44
C GLN A 59 7.05 -16.98 6.90
N GLU A 60 8.27 -16.51 7.18
CA GLU A 60 8.73 -16.24 8.55
C GLU A 60 8.01 -15.03 9.16
N HIS A 61 7.86 -13.96 8.38
CA HIS A 61 6.95 -12.83 8.64
C HIS A 61 6.02 -12.68 7.42
N PRO A 62 4.95 -13.49 7.32
CA PRO A 62 4.15 -13.58 6.10
C PRO A 62 3.26 -12.35 5.92
N GLN A 63 3.05 -11.95 4.67
CA GLN A 63 1.95 -11.05 4.33
C GLN A 63 0.61 -11.64 4.83
N GLN A 64 -0.19 -10.83 5.52
CA GLN A 64 -1.54 -11.21 5.94
C GLN A 64 -2.61 -10.69 4.97
N MET A 65 -2.28 -9.62 4.25
CA MET A 65 -3.11 -8.97 3.24
C MET A 65 -2.20 -8.34 2.17
N HIS A 66 -2.80 -8.02 1.04
CA HIS A 66 -2.25 -7.10 0.05
C HIS A 66 -3.42 -6.46 -0.71
N ILE A 67 -3.14 -5.35 -1.38
CA ILE A 67 -4.09 -4.63 -2.20
C ILE A 67 -3.74 -4.89 -3.67
N ASP A 68 -4.74 -5.24 -4.49
CA ASP A 68 -4.59 -5.30 -5.94
C ASP A 68 -5.16 -4.03 -6.55
N VAL A 69 -4.33 -3.31 -7.30
CA VAL A 69 -4.71 -2.10 -8.03
C VAL A 69 -4.76 -2.44 -9.52
N MET A 70 -5.96 -2.34 -10.09
CA MET A 70 -6.16 -2.56 -11.52
C MET A 70 -5.65 -1.35 -12.30
N VAL A 71 -4.82 -1.61 -13.31
CA VAL A 71 -4.22 -0.59 -14.18
C VAL A 71 -4.35 -1.00 -15.64
N ASP A 72 -4.25 -0.04 -16.54
CA ASP A 72 -4.31 -0.31 -17.99
C ASP A 72 -2.95 -0.78 -18.55
N ASP A 73 -1.85 -0.32 -17.97
CA ASP A 73 -0.48 -0.61 -18.42
C ASP A 73 0.48 -0.75 -17.24
N LEU A 74 1.14 -1.90 -17.14
CA LEU A 74 2.04 -2.21 -16.02
C LEU A 74 3.34 -1.39 -16.03
N ASP A 75 3.85 -1.02 -17.20
CA ASP A 75 5.11 -0.26 -17.30
C ASP A 75 4.90 1.20 -16.90
N ALA A 76 3.82 1.80 -17.38
CA ALA A 76 3.44 3.17 -17.02
C ALA A 76 3.07 3.28 -15.54
N ALA A 77 2.34 2.31 -15.01
CA ALA A 77 1.95 2.31 -13.60
C ALA A 77 3.13 1.99 -12.68
N GLU A 78 4.05 1.10 -13.07
CA GLU A 78 5.30 0.86 -12.33
C GLU A 78 6.10 2.15 -12.15
N ALA A 79 6.32 2.92 -13.22
CA ALA A 79 7.07 4.17 -13.12
C ALA A 79 6.43 5.14 -12.11
N GLN A 80 5.10 5.28 -12.14
CA GLN A 80 4.35 6.14 -11.23
C GLN A 80 4.46 5.69 -9.77
N VAL A 81 4.27 4.41 -9.47
CA VAL A 81 4.33 3.95 -8.07
C VAL A 81 5.73 4.03 -7.48
N ILE A 82 6.78 3.85 -8.30
CA ILE A 82 8.16 4.08 -7.86
C ILE A 82 8.39 5.56 -7.53
N GLU A 83 7.88 6.48 -8.33
CA GLU A 83 7.96 7.92 -8.04
C GLU A 83 7.20 8.30 -6.76
N LEU A 84 6.10 7.61 -6.46
CA LEU A 84 5.34 7.76 -5.20
C LEU A 84 6.06 7.16 -3.98
N GLY A 85 7.16 6.42 -4.17
CA GLY A 85 7.95 5.84 -3.09
C GLY A 85 7.75 4.35 -2.85
N ALA A 86 7.05 3.64 -3.73
CA ALA A 86 6.95 2.18 -3.65
C ALA A 86 8.31 1.52 -3.90
N GLY A 87 8.57 0.42 -3.20
CA GLY A 87 9.69 -0.48 -3.50
C GLY A 87 9.26 -1.57 -4.47
N LYS A 88 10.02 -1.83 -5.53
CA LYS A 88 9.76 -3.01 -6.38
C LYS A 88 10.20 -4.28 -5.66
N ALA A 89 9.31 -5.25 -5.51
CA ALA A 89 9.68 -6.52 -4.90
C ALA A 89 10.67 -7.29 -5.79
N ALA A 90 11.65 -7.96 -5.17
CA ALA A 90 12.66 -8.72 -5.91
C ALA A 90 12.07 -9.95 -6.63
N VAL A 91 11.01 -10.54 -6.06
CA VAL A 91 10.35 -11.74 -6.60
C VAL A 91 9.05 -11.34 -7.29
N GLN A 92 8.96 -11.64 -8.59
CA GLN A 92 7.83 -11.35 -9.47
C GLN A 92 7.30 -12.66 -10.06
N PRO A 93 6.30 -13.30 -9.43
CA PRO A 93 5.89 -14.67 -9.78
C PRO A 93 4.91 -14.76 -10.97
N GLY A 94 4.44 -13.63 -11.51
CA GLY A 94 3.48 -13.59 -12.62
C GLY A 94 3.83 -12.55 -13.67
N GLU A 95 3.15 -12.65 -14.82
CA GLU A 95 3.33 -11.73 -15.96
C GLU A 95 2.19 -10.72 -16.09
N THR A 96 1.01 -11.02 -15.55
CA THR A 96 -0.19 -10.16 -15.58
C THR A 96 -0.32 -9.27 -14.35
N PHE A 97 0.66 -9.32 -13.44
CA PHE A 97 0.74 -8.46 -12.27
C PHE A 97 2.19 -8.24 -11.87
N ARG A 98 2.44 -7.17 -11.12
CA ARG A 98 3.74 -6.85 -10.52
C ARG A 98 3.59 -6.53 -9.05
N VAL A 99 4.44 -7.12 -8.23
CA VAL A 99 4.42 -6.96 -6.77
C VAL A 99 5.33 -5.80 -6.37
N PHE A 100 4.80 -4.89 -5.57
CA PHE A 100 5.50 -3.78 -4.96
C PHE A 100 5.33 -3.82 -3.46
N LEU A 101 6.11 -3.02 -2.75
CA LEU A 101 6.06 -2.80 -1.32
C LEU A 101 5.70 -1.34 -1.10
N ASP A 102 4.70 -1.08 -0.27
CA ASP A 102 4.39 0.28 0.18
C ASP A 102 5.48 0.79 1.16
N PRO A 103 5.43 2.06 1.61
CA PRO A 103 6.43 2.60 2.54
C PRO A 103 6.55 1.85 3.88
N ALA A 104 5.50 1.14 4.30
CA ALA A 104 5.51 0.29 5.49
C ALA A 104 5.99 -1.15 5.19
N GLY A 105 6.21 -1.49 3.92
CA GLY A 105 6.67 -2.81 3.49
C GLY A 105 5.54 -3.80 3.23
N HIS A 106 4.26 -3.40 3.27
CA HIS A 106 3.19 -4.31 2.86
C HIS A 106 3.27 -4.55 1.35
N PRO A 107 3.14 -5.81 0.93
CA PRO A 107 3.03 -6.09 -0.48
C PRO A 107 1.69 -5.59 -1.04
N PHE A 108 1.72 -5.06 -2.25
CA PHE A 108 0.56 -4.75 -3.07
C PHE A 108 0.89 -5.07 -4.54
N CYS A 109 -0.13 -5.27 -5.37
CA CYS A 109 0.08 -5.58 -6.78
C CYS A 109 -0.51 -4.51 -7.70
N LEU A 110 0.19 -4.25 -8.80
CA LEU A 110 -0.42 -3.67 -10.00
C LEU A 110 -0.86 -4.82 -10.90
N CYS A 111 -2.11 -4.81 -11.35
CA CYS A 111 -2.73 -5.90 -12.08
C CYS A 111 -3.35 -5.42 -13.39
N VAL A 112 -3.24 -6.22 -14.45
CA VAL A 112 -3.98 -6.05 -15.71
C VAL A 112 -4.95 -7.21 -15.90
N SER A 113 -6.08 -6.96 -16.58
CA SER A 113 -7.09 -7.98 -16.93
C SER A 113 -6.81 -8.66 -18.26
#